data_AF-A0A7Y3PI52-F1
#
_entry.id   AF-A0A7Y3PI52-F1
#
_cell.length_a   1.000
_cell.length_b   1.000
_cell.length_c   1.000
_cell.angle_alpha   90.00
_cell.angle_beta   90.00
_cell.angle_gamma   90.00
#
_symmetry.space_group_name_H-M   'P 1'
#
loop_
_entity.id
_entity.type
_entity.pdbx_description
1 polymer ?
#
loop_
_entity_poly.entity_id
_entity_poly.type
_entity_poly.pdbx_seq_one_letter_code
_entity_poly.pdbx_strand_id
1 'polypeptide(L)'
;MSNTPDPENSRTNKTNEAGQEKLAELDRLRNEILSSSPEIVIANHCFGLFELAAIYLSDSPPRLRDATLAIDALAGLAGSIKGRLGEYELEILDGISQLRLAFVQMSTLSTETAKTD
;
A
#
# COMPACT_ATOMS: atom_id res chain seq x y z
N MET A 1 -19.15 50.85 15.88
CA MET A 1 -17.84 50.29 16.28
C MET A 1 -17.58 49.09 15.39
N SER A 2 -16.77 49.24 14.35
CA SER A 2 -16.45 48.15 13.42
C SER A 2 -15.40 47.26 14.08
N ASN A 3 -15.80 46.07 14.52
CA ASN A 3 -14.88 45.10 15.09
C ASN A 3 -14.29 44.29 13.93
N THR A 4 -13.35 44.90 13.19
CA THR A 4 -12.62 44.19 12.14
C THR A 4 -11.66 43.22 12.83
N PRO A 5 -11.81 41.89 12.68
CA PRO A 5 -10.89 40.94 13.29
C PRO A 5 -9.49 41.19 12.72
N ASP A 6 -8.50 41.31 13.58
CA ASP A 6 -7.10 41.38 13.17
C ASP A 6 -6.77 40.15 12.30
N PRO A 7 -6.35 40.33 11.03
CA PRO A 7 -6.07 39.23 10.13
C PRO A 7 -4.96 38.29 10.64
N GLU A 8 -4.07 38.74 11.53
CA GLU A 8 -3.05 37.86 12.14
C GLU A 8 -3.64 36.93 13.20
N ASN A 9 -4.54 37.41 14.07
CA ASN A 9 -5.16 36.59 15.11
C ASN A 9 -6.11 35.52 14.50
N SER A 10 -6.84 35.90 13.45
CA SER A 10 -7.75 34.97 12.74
C SER A 10 -7.00 33.88 11.97
N ARG A 11 -5.81 34.17 11.42
CA ARG A 11 -4.95 33.16 10.77
C ARG A 11 -4.33 32.23 11.80
N THR A 12 -3.80 32.76 12.89
CA THR A 12 -3.16 31.99 13.95
C THR A 12 -4.13 31.02 14.61
N ASN A 13 -5.37 31.46 14.90
CA ASN A 13 -6.38 30.57 15.48
C ASN A 13 -6.80 29.43 14.52
N LYS A 14 -7.00 29.73 13.22
CA LYS A 14 -7.29 28.70 12.21
C LYS A 14 -6.16 27.69 12.03
N THR A 15 -4.90 28.12 12.08
CA THR A 15 -3.75 27.20 12.01
C THR A 15 -3.67 26.29 13.23
N ASN A 16 -4.02 26.79 14.41
CA ASN A 16 -4.05 26.00 15.64
C ASN A 16 -5.20 24.98 15.64
N GLU A 17 -6.41 25.39 15.21
CA GLU A 17 -7.58 24.50 15.08
C GLU A 17 -7.33 23.37 14.06
N ALA A 18 -6.78 23.69 12.88
CA ALA A 18 -6.42 22.68 11.88
C ALA A 18 -5.33 21.72 12.37
N GLY A 19 -4.37 22.21 13.16
CA GLY A 19 -3.37 21.37 13.81
C GLY A 19 -3.98 20.40 14.84
N GLN A 20 -4.93 20.89 15.66
CA GLN A 20 -5.65 20.07 16.64
C GLN A 20 -6.54 19.01 15.99
N GLU A 21 -7.23 19.35 14.89
CA GLU A 21 -8.05 18.39 14.14
C GLU A 21 -7.19 17.26 13.56
N LYS A 22 -6.04 17.60 12.97
CA LYS A 22 -5.09 16.61 12.44
C LYS A 22 -4.53 15.70 13.54
N LEU A 23 -4.22 16.24 14.72
CA LEU A 23 -3.79 15.44 15.87
C LEU A 23 -4.89 14.47 16.32
N ALA A 24 -6.13 14.93 16.42
CA ALA A 24 -7.27 14.09 16.79
C ALA A 24 -7.53 12.97 15.77
N GLU A 25 -7.33 13.23 14.47
CA GLU A 25 -7.43 12.22 13.42
C GLU A 25 -6.34 11.14 13.57
N LEU A 26 -5.08 11.53 13.82
CA LEU A 26 -3.99 10.58 14.06
C LEU A 26 -4.23 9.72 15.28
N ASP A 27 -4.76 10.29 16.37
CA ASP A 27 -5.09 9.55 17.58
C ASP A 27 -6.22 8.54 17.35
N ARG A 28 -7.24 8.91 16.54
CA ARG A 28 -8.31 7.98 16.15
C ARG A 28 -7.76 6.80 15.35
N LEU A 29 -6.95 7.07 14.32
CA LEU A 29 -6.32 6.03 13.50
C LEU A 29 -5.43 5.11 14.35
N ARG A 30 -4.66 5.69 15.27
CA ARG A 30 -3.84 4.91 16.20
C ARG A 30 -4.69 3.99 17.08
N ASN A 31 -5.79 4.48 17.63
CA ASN A 31 -6.69 3.67 18.46
C ASN A 31 -7.35 2.54 17.67
N GLU A 32 -7.71 2.79 16.42
CA GLU A 32 -8.24 1.76 15.51
C GLU A 32 -7.21 0.65 15.27
N ILE A 33 -5.95 1.01 15.00
CA ILE A 33 -4.86 0.04 14.84
C ILE A 33 -4.64 -0.76 16.12
N LEU A 34 -4.66 -0.12 17.29
CA LEU A 34 -4.50 -0.80 18.58
C LEU A 34 -5.64 -1.80 18.87
N SER A 35 -6.83 -1.57 18.32
CA SER A 35 -7.98 -2.46 18.47
C SER A 35 -7.98 -3.63 17.47
N SER A 36 -7.14 -3.56 16.44
CA SER A 36 -7.05 -4.56 15.38
C SER A 36 -6.04 -5.65 15.73
N SER A 37 -6.30 -6.89 15.32
CA SER A 37 -5.31 -7.97 15.45
C SER A 37 -4.11 -7.68 14.54
N PRO A 38 -2.85 -7.84 15.02
CA PRO A 38 -1.67 -7.66 14.18
C PRO A 38 -1.71 -8.51 12.91
N GLU A 39 -2.25 -9.73 12.97
CA GLU A 39 -2.39 -10.65 11.84
C GLU A 39 -3.23 -10.02 10.71
N ILE A 40 -4.34 -9.37 11.05
CA ILE A 40 -5.22 -8.69 10.09
C ILE A 40 -4.51 -7.50 9.46
N VAL A 41 -3.82 -6.69 10.27
CA VAL A 41 -3.10 -5.50 9.78
C VAL A 41 -1.97 -5.90 8.82
N ILE A 42 -1.19 -6.93 9.18
CA ILE A 42 -0.11 -7.42 8.33
C ILE A 42 -0.67 -8.12 7.07
N ALA A 43 -1.74 -8.89 7.17
CA ALA A 43 -2.41 -9.46 6.00
C ALA A 43 -2.87 -8.37 5.03
N ASN A 44 -3.46 -7.28 5.54
CA ASN A 44 -3.82 -6.13 4.72
C ASN A 44 -2.60 -5.50 4.01
N HIS A 45 -1.43 -5.44 4.65
CA HIS A 45 -0.20 -5.00 3.98
C HIS A 45 0.27 -5.98 2.89
N CYS A 46 0.11 -7.30 3.10
CA CYS A 46 0.38 -8.29 2.06
C CYS A 46 -0.54 -8.08 0.85
N PHE A 47 -1.84 -7.86 1.06
CA PHE A 47 -2.78 -7.55 -0.02
C PHE A 47 -2.43 -6.26 -0.75
N GLY A 48 -2.03 -5.21 -0.03
CA GLY A 48 -1.55 -3.96 -0.64
C GLY A 48 -0.30 -4.15 -1.53
N LEU A 49 0.66 -5.00 -1.11
CA LEU A 49 1.81 -5.34 -1.95
C LEU A 49 1.42 -6.18 -3.17
N PHE A 50 0.42 -7.05 -3.02
CA PHE A 50 -0.14 -7.82 -4.13
C PHE A 50 -0.77 -6.89 -5.18
N GLU A 51 -1.65 -5.97 -4.75
CA GLU A 51 -2.30 -5.00 -5.64
C GLU A 51 -1.28 -4.11 -6.34
N LEU A 52 -0.26 -3.66 -5.61
CA LEU A 52 0.83 -2.86 -6.17
C LEU A 52 1.57 -3.61 -7.30
N ALA A 53 1.90 -4.88 -7.09
CA ALA A 53 2.50 -5.71 -8.13
C ALA A 53 1.57 -5.89 -9.34
N ALA A 54 0.28 -6.15 -9.09
CA ALA A 54 -0.72 -6.33 -10.14
C ALA A 54 -0.90 -5.06 -11.00
N ILE A 55 -0.90 -3.87 -10.38
CA ILE A 55 -0.96 -2.57 -11.09
C ILE A 55 0.25 -2.41 -12.02
N TYR A 56 1.47 -2.68 -11.54
CA TYR A 56 2.67 -2.56 -12.38
C TYR A 56 2.72 -3.58 -13.52
N LEU A 57 2.22 -4.80 -13.28
CA LEU A 57 2.12 -5.83 -14.33
C LEU A 57 1.07 -5.50 -15.38
N SER A 58 -0.01 -4.81 -14.99
CA SER A 58 -1.13 -4.46 -15.88
C SER A 58 -0.89 -3.17 -16.67
N ASP A 59 0.18 -2.44 -16.38
CA ASP A 59 0.56 -1.23 -17.12
C ASP A 59 0.98 -1.57 -18.56
N SER A 60 0.97 -0.57 -19.44
CA SER A 60 1.29 -0.72 -20.86
C SER A 60 2.29 0.35 -21.33
N PRO A 61 3.59 0.03 -21.45
CA PRO A 61 4.19 -1.30 -21.27
C PRO A 61 4.28 -1.72 -19.78
N PRO A 62 4.31 -3.04 -19.48
CA PRO A 62 4.42 -3.53 -18.11
C PRO A 62 5.69 -3.01 -17.42
N ARG A 63 5.53 -2.54 -16.18
CA ARG A 63 6.64 -2.02 -15.36
C ARG A 63 7.32 -3.14 -14.59
N LEU A 64 7.99 -4.05 -15.31
CA LEU A 64 8.53 -5.29 -14.76
C LEU A 64 9.48 -5.09 -13.56
N ARG A 65 10.35 -4.07 -13.60
CA ARG A 65 11.27 -3.79 -12.50
C ARG A 65 10.53 -3.41 -11.21
N ASP A 66 9.47 -2.61 -11.32
CA ASP A 66 8.70 -2.15 -10.17
C ASP A 66 7.78 -3.26 -9.65
N ALA A 67 7.20 -4.05 -10.56
CA ALA A 67 6.47 -5.28 -10.21
C ALA A 67 7.35 -6.27 -9.44
N THR A 68 8.61 -6.47 -9.88
CA THR A 68 9.57 -7.36 -9.21
C THR A 68 9.79 -6.95 -7.76
N LEU A 69 10.00 -5.65 -7.51
CA LEU A 69 10.21 -5.14 -6.15
C LEU A 69 9.01 -5.43 -5.23
N ALA A 70 7.79 -5.23 -5.73
CA ALA A 70 6.57 -5.52 -4.97
C ALA A 70 6.39 -7.02 -4.70
N ILE A 71 6.64 -7.88 -5.70
CA ILE A 71 6.57 -9.34 -5.57
C ILE A 71 7.60 -9.85 -4.55
N ASP A 72 8.83 -9.36 -4.61
CA ASP A 72 9.90 -9.75 -3.69
C ASP A 72 9.62 -9.28 -2.27
N ALA A 73 9.10 -8.06 -2.09
CA ALA A 73 8.69 -7.55 -0.79
C ALA A 73 7.58 -8.41 -0.17
N LEU A 74 6.55 -8.76 -0.96
CA LEU A 74 5.45 -9.62 -0.53
C LEU A 74 5.96 -11.02 -0.14
N ALA A 75 6.76 -11.63 -1.00
CA ALA A 75 7.29 -12.97 -0.77
C ALA A 75 8.24 -13.01 0.44
N GLY A 76 9.08 -11.98 0.61
CA GLY A 76 9.97 -11.84 1.77
C GLY A 76 9.20 -11.69 3.07
N LEU A 77 8.19 -10.80 3.09
CA LEU A 77 7.31 -10.61 4.25
C LEU A 77 6.62 -11.91 4.63
N ALA A 78 5.85 -12.50 3.70
CA ALA A 78 5.08 -13.72 3.93
C ALA A 78 5.98 -14.92 4.32
N GLY A 79 7.15 -15.05 3.70
CA GLY A 79 8.13 -16.08 4.04
C GLY A 79 8.68 -15.95 5.47
N SER A 80 8.93 -14.72 5.93
CA SER A 80 9.48 -14.46 7.27
C SER A 80 8.50 -14.71 8.42
N ILE A 81 7.20 -14.69 8.15
CA ILE A 81 6.12 -14.82 9.15
C ILE A 81 5.25 -16.07 8.93
N LYS A 82 5.77 -17.07 8.24
CA LYS A 82 5.06 -18.33 7.97
C LYS A 82 4.48 -18.97 9.24
N GLY A 83 3.24 -19.43 9.15
CA GLY A 83 2.44 -19.99 10.24
C GLY A 83 1.82 -18.96 11.17
N ARG A 84 1.96 -17.65 10.90
CA ARG A 84 1.54 -16.57 11.81
C ARG A 84 0.43 -15.68 11.25
N LEU A 85 -0.03 -15.91 10.03
CA LEU A 85 -1.08 -15.10 9.39
C LEU A 85 -2.50 -15.68 9.53
N GLY A 86 -2.66 -16.77 10.27
CA GLY A 86 -3.96 -17.40 10.49
C GLY A 86 -4.60 -17.86 9.17
N GLU A 87 -5.87 -17.51 8.97
CA GLU A 87 -6.64 -17.92 7.79
C GLU A 87 -6.17 -17.29 6.46
N TYR A 88 -5.48 -16.14 6.52
CA TYR A 88 -5.05 -15.41 5.32
C TYR A 88 -3.80 -16.01 4.65
N GLU A 89 -3.08 -16.91 5.33
CA GLU A 89 -1.78 -17.38 4.87
C GLU A 89 -1.85 -18.09 3.51
N LEU A 90 -2.82 -19.01 3.34
CA LEU A 90 -2.97 -19.77 2.10
C LEU A 90 -3.31 -18.86 0.92
N GLU A 91 -4.23 -17.92 1.14
CA GLU A 91 -4.63 -16.95 0.11
C GLU A 91 -3.45 -16.07 -0.34
N ILE A 92 -2.63 -15.60 0.60
CA ILE A 92 -1.44 -14.79 0.28
C ILE A 92 -0.41 -15.60 -0.49
N LEU A 93 -0.17 -16.86 -0.11
CA LEU A 93 0.77 -17.75 -0.82
C LEU A 93 0.30 -18.08 -2.24
N ASP A 94 -1.01 -18.28 -2.41
CA ASP A 94 -1.62 -18.47 -3.73
C ASP A 94 -1.49 -17.21 -4.58
N GLY A 95 -1.75 -16.03 -3.99
CA GLY A 95 -1.57 -14.73 -4.65
C GLY A 95 -0.13 -14.49 -5.14
N ILE A 96 0.88 -14.83 -4.33
CA ILE A 96 2.30 -14.76 -4.74
C ILE A 96 2.55 -15.65 -5.96
N SER A 97 1.98 -16.86 -5.97
CA SER A 97 2.14 -17.81 -7.07
C SER A 97 1.53 -17.27 -8.37
N GLN A 98 0.34 -16.65 -8.27
CA GLN A 98 -0.33 -16.01 -9.41
C GLN A 98 0.47 -14.81 -9.96
N LEU A 99 0.99 -13.93 -9.10
CA LEU A 99 1.82 -12.80 -9.52
C LEU A 99 3.08 -13.23 -10.26
N ARG A 100 3.76 -14.29 -9.79
CA ARG A 100 4.95 -14.82 -10.45
C ARG A 100 4.64 -15.36 -11.84
N LEU A 101 3.52 -16.06 -12.00
CA LEU A 101 3.08 -16.54 -13.32
C LEU A 101 2.79 -15.36 -14.26
N ALA A 102 2.03 -14.36 -13.79
CA ALA A 102 1.73 -13.16 -14.56
C ALA A 102 3.00 -12.40 -14.96
N PHE A 103 3.97 -12.27 -14.05
CA PHE A 103 5.27 -11.65 -14.34
C PHE A 103 6.00 -12.33 -15.51
N VAL A 104 6.06 -13.66 -15.51
CA VAL A 104 6.71 -14.42 -16.59
C VAL A 104 5.99 -14.17 -17.92
N GLN A 105 4.65 -14.24 -17.94
CA GLN A 105 3.84 -13.99 -19.14
C GLN A 105 4.06 -12.57 -19.70
N MET A 106 4.09 -11.56 -18.83
CA MET A 106 4.32 -10.16 -19.25
C MET A 106 5.76 -9.93 -19.71
N SER A 107 6.73 -10.60 -19.08
CA SER A 107 8.15 -10.53 -19.46
C SER A 107 8.39 -11.11 -20.85
N THR A 108 7.75 -12.24 -21.18
CA THR A 108 7.83 -12.85 -22.52
C THR A 108 7.22 -11.94 -23.58
N LEU A 109 6.03 -11.40 -23.33
CA LEU A 109 5.35 -10.47 -24.26
C LEU A 109 6.18 -9.21 -24.52
N SER A 110 6.72 -8.58 -23.46
CA SER A 110 7.54 -7.38 -23.58
C SER A 110 8.84 -7.62 -24.36
N THR A 111 9.38 -8.84 -24.29
CA THR A 111 10.58 -9.23 -25.03
C THR A 111 10.29 -9.49 -26.51
N GLU A 112 9.11 -10.04 -26.82
CA GLU A 112 8.67 -10.28 -28.19
C GLU A 112 8.35 -8.98 -28.93
N THR A 113 7.69 -8.01 -28.27
CA THR A 113 7.45 -6.69 -28.85
C THR A 113 8.76 -5.99 -29.20
N ALA A 114 9.77 -6.05 -28.32
CA ALA A 114 11.07 -5.42 -28.55
C ALA A 114 11.91 -6.05 -29.67
N LYS A 115 11.57 -7.26 -30.14
CA LYS A 115 12.25 -7.93 -31.27
C LYS A 115 11.60 -7.65 -32.63
N THR A 116 10.37 -7.13 -32.62
CA THR A 116 9.57 -6.93 -33.84
C THR A 116 9.69 -5.50 -34.39
N ASP A 117 10.19 -4.57 -33.57
CA ASP A 117 10.58 -3.19 -33.93
C ASP A 117 12.06 -3.10 -34.33
#